data_AF-A0AAV2LU13-F1
#
_entry.id   AF-A0AAV2LU13-F1
#
_cell.length_a   1.000
_cell.length_b   1.000
_cell.length_c   1.000
_cell.angle_alpha   90.00
_cell.angle_beta   90.00
_cell.angle_gamma   90.00
#
_symmetry.space_group_name_H-M   'P 1'
#
loop_
_entity.id
_entity.type
_entity.pdbx_description
1 polymer ?
#
loop_
_entity_poly.entity_id
_entity_poly.type
_entity_poly.pdbx_seq_one_letter_code
_entity_poly.pdbx_strand_id
1 'polypeptide(L)'
;MSLPCPYPYEDQGPLAELSVQWKSPRNSLLCHFVKHKAFMNCSAGYQLWYWPAHIILAIERVQEWDYGAHLCSVSKRHHFTDTTLELQRAPAQCWSVLSALVAVHVR
;
A
#
# COMPACT_ATOMS: atom_id res chain seq x y z
N MET A 1 -4.91 -3.47 -7.32
CA MET A 1 -5.19 -2.54 -6.19
C MET A 1 -3.87 -2.17 -5.53
N SER A 2 -3.73 -0.96 -4.98
CA SER A 2 -2.48 -0.53 -4.31
C SER A 2 -2.78 0.10 -2.96
N LEU A 3 -2.03 -0.30 -1.93
CA LEU A 3 -2.09 0.28 -0.59
C LEU A 3 -0.79 1.04 -0.32
N PRO A 4 -0.83 2.37 -0.13
CA PRO A 4 0.36 3.13 0.23
C PRO A 4 0.65 2.98 1.72
N CYS A 5 1.91 2.75 2.08
CA CYS A 5 2.37 2.77 3.45
C CYS A 5 2.95 4.15 3.79
N PRO A 6 2.33 4.89 4.73
CA PRO A 6 2.87 6.13 5.24
C PRO A 6 4.27 5.92 5.78
N TYR A 7 5.18 6.75 5.29
CA TYR A 7 6.59 6.64 5.59
C TYR A 7 7.22 8.02 5.47
N PRO A 8 7.60 8.67 6.57
CA PRO A 8 8.40 9.87 6.49
C PRO A 8 9.78 9.48 5.98
N TYR A 9 10.05 9.82 4.72
CA TYR A 9 11.41 9.82 4.19
C TYR A 9 12.26 10.76 5.04
N GLU A 10 13.51 10.38 5.29
CA GLU A 10 14.42 11.26 6.00
C GLU A 10 15.03 12.25 5.01
N ASP A 11 14.78 13.54 5.24
CA ASP A 11 15.38 14.65 4.48
C ASP A 11 16.92 14.69 4.60
N GLN A 12 17.51 13.81 5.41
CA GLN A 12 18.93 13.76 5.76
C GLN A 12 19.78 12.85 4.84
N GLY A 13 19.21 12.35 3.74
CA GLY A 13 19.94 11.61 2.71
C GLY A 13 19.53 10.13 2.58
N PRO A 14 20.29 9.32 1.82
CA PRO A 14 19.89 7.95 1.52
C PRO A 14 19.84 7.07 2.77
N LEU A 15 18.68 6.48 3.07
CA LEU A 15 18.55 5.54 4.18
C LEU A 15 19.42 4.30 3.96
N ALA A 16 20.39 4.12 4.85
CA ALA A 16 21.27 2.96 4.84
C ALA A 16 20.51 1.68 5.18
N GLU A 17 19.64 1.72 6.19
CA GLU A 17 18.92 0.55 6.69
C GLU A 17 17.41 0.79 6.66
N LEU A 18 16.72 -0.01 5.85
CA LEU A 18 15.27 -0.03 5.75
C LEU A 18 14.79 -1.48 5.65
N SER A 19 13.83 -1.85 6.48
CA SER A 19 13.08 -3.10 6.40
C SER A 19 11.60 -2.78 6.41
N VAL A 20 10.82 -3.43 5.54
CA VAL A 20 9.38 -3.29 5.47
C VAL A 20 8.75 -4.66 5.56
N GLN A 21 7.82 -4.85 6.47
CA GLN A 21 6.98 -6.04 6.52
C GLN A 21 5.53 -5.63 6.30
N TRP A 22 4.81 -6.41 5.50
CA TRP A 22 3.40 -6.19 5.25
C TRP A 22 2.61 -7.42 5.67
N LYS A 23 1.61 -7.24 6.53
CA LYS A 23 0.73 -8.32 6.98
C LYS A 23 -0.70 -8.10 6.52
N SER A 24 -1.35 -9.21 6.17
CA SER A 24 -2.76 -9.24 5.77
C SER A 24 -3.69 -9.04 6.97
N PRO A 25 -5.00 -8.84 6.74
CA PRO A 25 -6.03 -8.82 7.80
C PRO A 25 -6.07 -10.08 8.67
N ARG A 26 -5.53 -11.18 8.16
CA ARG A 26 -5.41 -12.46 8.87
C ARG A 26 -4.03 -12.63 9.52
N ASN A 27 -3.27 -11.56 9.68
CA ASN A 27 -1.94 -11.51 10.27
C ASN A 27 -0.90 -12.41 9.56
N SER A 28 -1.13 -12.74 8.29
CA SER A 28 -0.17 -13.49 7.47
C SER A 28 0.82 -12.54 6.80
N LEU A 29 2.10 -12.88 6.77
CA LEU A 29 3.13 -12.06 6.11
C LEU A 29 2.93 -12.12 4.58
N LEU A 30 2.57 -10.98 3.99
CA LEU A 30 2.36 -10.83 2.55
C LEU A 30 3.67 -10.51 1.83
N CYS A 31 4.43 -9.54 2.35
CA CYS A 31 5.71 -9.13 1.77
C CYS A 31 6.71 -8.79 2.87
N HIS A 32 7.99 -9.09 2.62
CA HIS A 32 9.11 -8.64 3.42
C HIS A 32 10.21 -8.12 2.50
N PHE A 33 10.58 -6.86 2.71
CA PHE A 33 11.63 -6.18 1.98
C PHE A 33 12.72 -5.71 2.94
N VAL A 34 13.98 -5.90 2.57
CA VAL A 34 15.15 -5.39 3.32
C VAL A 34 16.14 -4.77 2.33
N LYS A 35 16.18 -3.43 2.30
CA LYS A 35 16.96 -2.65 1.33
C LYS A 35 18.45 -2.99 1.35
N HIS A 36 19.07 -2.95 2.53
CA HIS A 36 20.52 -3.16 2.69
C HIS A 36 20.98 -4.61 2.44
N LYS A 37 20.03 -5.54 2.34
CA LYS A 37 20.31 -6.94 1.97
C LYS A 37 19.86 -7.28 0.55
N ALA A 38 19.37 -6.29 -0.20
CA ALA A 38 18.73 -6.48 -1.51
C ALA A 38 17.69 -7.63 -1.50
N PHE A 39 16.98 -7.79 -0.39
CA PHE A 39 16.05 -8.89 -0.17
C PHE A 39 14.62 -8.41 -0.38
N MET A 40 13.85 -9.17 -1.14
CA MET A 40 12.41 -9.00 -1.29
C MET A 40 11.78 -10.36 -1.47
N ASN A 41 10.79 -10.68 -0.62
CA ASN A 41 10.00 -11.88 -0.74
C ASN A 41 8.53 -11.53 -0.52
N CYS A 42 7.68 -11.90 -1.48
CA CYS A 42 6.24 -11.69 -1.42
C CYS A 42 5.52 -13.00 -1.70
N SER A 43 4.38 -13.17 -1.04
CA SER A 43 3.41 -14.22 -1.35
C SER A 43 2.88 -14.03 -2.78
N ALA A 44 2.43 -15.10 -3.42
CA ALA A 44 1.89 -15.05 -4.78
C ALA A 44 0.69 -14.08 -4.88
N GLY A 45 0.67 -13.24 -5.93
CA GLY A 45 -0.35 -12.23 -6.15
C GLY A 45 -0.13 -10.89 -5.43
N TYR A 46 0.95 -10.76 -4.67
CA TYR A 46 1.35 -9.54 -3.99
C TYR A 46 2.74 -9.10 -4.45
N GLN A 47 2.93 -7.79 -4.53
CA GLN A 47 4.21 -7.18 -4.83
C GLN A 47 4.43 -5.97 -3.93
N LEU A 48 5.68 -5.70 -3.58
CA LEU A 48 6.06 -4.50 -2.85
C LEU A 48 6.90 -3.62 -3.77
N TRP A 49 6.49 -2.37 -3.91
CA TRP A 49 7.26 -1.37 -4.63
C TRP A 49 7.83 -0.36 -3.64
N TYR A 50 9.11 -0.05 -3.83
CA TYR A 50 9.83 0.91 -3.02
C TYR A 50 10.60 1.87 -3.92
N TRP A 51 10.43 3.15 -3.66
CA TRP A 51 11.30 4.23 -4.10
C TRP A 51 11.35 5.31 -2.99
N PRO A 52 12.29 6.27 -3.02
CA PRO A 52 12.35 7.31 -1.99
C PRO A 52 10.98 7.95 -1.73
N ALA A 53 10.61 8.07 -0.44
CA ALA A 53 9.31 8.55 0.06
C ALA A 53 8.07 7.69 -0.22
N HIS A 54 8.20 6.56 -0.91
CA HIS A 54 7.04 5.74 -1.28
C HIS A 54 7.30 4.26 -1.04
N ILE A 55 6.39 3.67 -0.26
CA ILE A 55 6.30 2.23 -0.04
C ILE A 55 4.87 1.83 -0.39
N ILE A 56 4.69 0.91 -1.33
CA ILE A 56 3.36 0.51 -1.80
C ILE A 56 3.28 -1.01 -1.85
N LEU A 57 2.20 -1.57 -1.29
CA LEU A 57 1.79 -2.94 -1.60
C LEU A 57 0.86 -2.93 -2.80
N ALA A 58 1.23 -3.64 -3.85
CA ALA A 58 0.35 -3.94 -4.97
C ALA A 58 -0.27 -5.34 -4.81
N ILE A 59 -1.59 -5.41 -4.98
CA ILE A 59 -2.37 -6.65 -5.01
C ILE A 59 -2.85 -6.83 -6.45
N GLU A 60 -2.37 -7.88 -7.12
CA GLU A 60 -2.63 -8.13 -8.55
C GLU A 60 -4.13 -8.37 -8.80
N ARG A 61 -4.73 -9.26 -8.01
CA ARG A 61 -6.16 -9.55 -8.02
C ARG A 61 -6.67 -9.64 -6.60
N VAL A 62 -7.50 -8.68 -6.21
CA VAL A 62 -8.10 -8.62 -4.87
C VAL A 62 -9.04 -9.80 -4.68
N GLN A 63 -8.91 -10.48 -3.54
CA GLN A 63 -9.71 -11.61 -3.12
C GLN A 63 -10.49 -11.27 -1.85
N GLU A 64 -11.46 -12.12 -1.51
CA GLU A 64 -12.31 -11.91 -0.34
C GLU A 64 -11.54 -11.78 0.98
N TRP A 65 -10.42 -12.50 1.12
CA TRP A 65 -9.57 -12.46 2.31
C TRP A 65 -8.63 -11.25 2.38
N ASP A 66 -8.56 -10.44 1.33
CA ASP A 66 -7.74 -9.22 1.31
C ASP A 66 -8.45 -8.03 1.94
N TYR A 67 -9.77 -8.07 2.06
CA TYR A 67 -10.53 -6.99 2.69
C TYR A 67 -10.30 -6.98 4.21
N GLY A 68 -10.13 -5.79 4.75
CA GLY A 68 -9.86 -5.56 6.17
C GLY A 68 -8.57 -4.78 6.44
N ALA A 69 -8.13 -4.84 7.69
CA ALA A 69 -6.98 -4.11 8.21
C ALA A 69 -5.64 -4.76 7.80
N HIS A 70 -4.90 -4.13 6.91
CA HIS A 70 -3.52 -4.48 6.62
C HIS A 70 -2.56 -3.76 7.57
N LEU A 71 -1.46 -4.39 7.94
CA LEU A 71 -0.41 -3.76 8.74
C LEU A 71 0.85 -3.59 7.90
N CYS A 72 1.28 -2.34 7.73
CA CYS A 72 2.61 -2.03 7.22
C CYS A 72 3.53 -1.66 8.39
N SER A 73 4.57 -2.46 8.59
CA SER A 73 5.61 -2.26 9.60
C SER A 73 6.89 -1.80 8.91
N VAL A 74 7.31 -0.57 9.17
CA VAL A 74 8.54 0.00 8.63
C VAL A 74 9.57 0.15 9.75
N SER A 75 10.72 -0.48 9.56
CA SER A 75 11.87 -0.41 10.46
C SER A 75 13.05 0.27 9.77
N LYS A 76 13.65 1.21 10.49
CA LYS A 76 14.90 1.91 10.20
C LYS A 76 15.85 1.68 11.38
N ARG A 77 17.14 1.98 11.20
CA ARG A 77 18.21 1.76 12.18
C ARG A 77 17.85 2.11 13.64
N HIS A 78 17.11 3.20 13.86
CA HIS A 78 16.69 3.66 15.19
C HIS A 78 15.21 4.05 15.28
N HIS A 79 14.39 3.64 14.32
CA HIS A 79 12.99 4.05 14.26
C HIS A 79 12.13 2.93 13.72
N PHE A 80 10.97 2.72 14.33
CA PHE A 80 10.01 1.72 13.91
C PHE A 80 8.62 2.34 13.87
N THR A 81 7.84 1.99 12.86
CA THR A 81 6.48 2.49 12.67
C THR A 81 5.59 1.40 12.17
N ASP A 82 4.45 1.24 12.83
CA ASP A 82 3.35 0.42 12.38
C ASP A 82 2.22 1.33 11.90
N THR A 83 1.76 1.10 10.68
CA THR A 83 0.59 1.77 10.13
C THR A 83 -0.43 0.73 9.69
N THR A 84 -1.65 0.86 10.19
CA THR A 84 -2.80 0.08 9.73
C THR A 84 -3.49 0.76 8.55
N LEU A 85 -3.75 0.01 7.49
CA LEU A 85 -4.39 0.45 6.25
C LEU A 85 -5.61 -0.42 5.99
N GLU A 86 -6.79 0.17 5.95
CA GLU A 86 -8.03 -0.58 5.73
C GLU A 86 -8.32 -0.70 4.24
N LEU A 87 -8.38 -1.94 3.71
CA LEU A 87 -8.92 -2.19 2.39
C LEU A 87 -10.42 -2.49 2.49
N GLN A 88 -11.24 -1.52 2.11
CA GLN A 88 -12.69 -1.65 2.13
C GLN A 88 -13.24 -2.08 0.78
N ARG A 89 -14.37 -2.79 0.79
CA ARG A 89 -15.18 -2.94 -0.42
C ARG A 89 -15.70 -1.57 -0.79
N ALA A 90 -15.63 -1.24 -2.08
CA ALA A 90 -16.47 -0.18 -2.57
C ALA A 90 -17.93 -0.53 -2.21
N PRO A 91 -18.69 0.38 -1.57
CA PRO A 91 -20.09 0.12 -1.33
C PRO A 91 -20.75 -0.19 -2.68
N ALA A 92 -21.53 -1.27 -2.73
CA ALA A 92 -22.30 -1.62 -3.91
C ALA A 92 -23.46 -0.62 -4.05
N GLN A 93 -23.20 0.62 -4.46
CA GLN A 93 -24.24 1.60 -4.73
C GLN A 93 -24.01 2.46 -5.96
N CYS A 94 -24.91 2.18 -6.90
CA CYS A 94 -25.67 3.12 -7.72
C CYS A 94 -24.89 3.82 -8.85
N TRP A 95 -24.76 3.12 -9.98
CA TRP A 95 -24.79 3.79 -11.28
C TRP A 95 -26.18 4.41 -11.46
N SER A 96 -26.42 5.55 -10.83
CA SER A 96 -27.46 6.44 -11.30
C SER A 96 -26.99 6.97 -12.64
N VAL A 97 -27.76 6.62 -13.67
CA VAL A 97 -27.62 7.11 -15.03
C VAL A 97 -27.65 8.65 -14.97
N LEU A 98 -26.50 9.28 -15.22
CA LEU A 98 -26.46 10.63 -15.73
C LEU A 98 -25.82 10.61 -17.12
N SER A 99 -26.54 9.95 -18.03
CA SER A 99 -26.57 10.40 -19.42
C SER A 99 -27.29 11.75 -19.45
N ALA A 100 -26.53 12.83 -19.33
CA ALA A 100 -26.95 14.14 -19.80
C ALA A 100 -25.72 14.93 -20.25
N LEU A 101 -25.32 14.67 -21.50
CA LEU A 101 -24.68 15.67 -22.34
C LEU A 101 -25.53 16.93 -22.33
N VAL A 102 -25.08 18.00 -21.67
CA VAL A 102 -25.28 19.37 -22.17
C VAL A 102 -24.02 20.16 -21.88
N ALA A 103 -23.26 20.43 -22.95
CA ALA A 103 -22.31 21.53 -22.96
C ALA A 103 -23.11 22.84 -22.97
N VAL A 104 -22.94 23.69 -21.96
CA VAL A 104 -23.26 25.12 -22.09
C VAL A 104 -22.03 25.92 -21.72
N HIS A 105 -21.45 26.52 -22.75
CA HIS A 105 -20.45 27.57 -22.67
C HIS A 105 -21.18 28.88 -22.36
N VAL A 106 -20.83 29.57 -21.27
CA VAL A 106 -21.34 30.91 -20.99
C VAL A 106 -20.19 31.91 -21.21
N ARG A 107 -20.35 32.77 -22.21
CA ARG A 107 -19.83 34.12 -22.23
C ARG A 107 -20.98 35.06 -22.54
#